data_AF-U4TND6-F1
#
_entry.id   AF-U4TND6-F1
#
_cell.length_a   1.000
_cell.length_b   1.000
_cell.length_c   1.000
_cell.angle_alpha   90.00
_cell.angle_beta   90.00
_cell.angle_gamma   90.00
#
_symmetry.space_group_name_H-M   'P 1'
#
loop_
_entity.id
_entity.type
_entity.pdbx_description
1 polymer ?
#
loop_
_entity_poly.entity_id
_entity_poly.type
_entity_poly.pdbx_seq_one_letter_code
_entity_poly.pdbx_strand_id
1 'polypeptide(L)'
;MKVTAAARAHGKPLLLILLGNLLIAFGYAKFMVPANIISGGGTSLSMVLARLTPLSVVTWTNIITVSCLAFALAFLGRTNFVRSIVSSLAYMGFFAAWSAVPLRLATWPLVDVLAASLFIGAGYYCCIASNASTAGLDVFALIIAHRRPQLNVTLMLRVINVIVLLASTLVFGWQSLLWGLAFTFLYSGLMGWLLRHYQPFPPVQDN
;
A
#
# COMPACT_ATOMS: atom_id res chain seq x y z
N MET A 1 33.96 10.70 20.11
CA MET A 1 32.56 11.19 20.04
C MET A 1 31.87 10.57 18.81
N LYS A 2 31.46 9.28 18.88
CA LYS A 2 30.93 8.50 17.74
C LYS A 2 29.63 7.72 18.05
N VAL A 3 28.98 7.98 19.19
CA VAL A 3 27.88 7.13 19.68
C VAL A 3 26.49 7.76 19.49
N THR A 4 26.36 9.03 19.08
CA THR A 4 25.05 9.71 19.00
C THR A 4 24.36 9.68 17.63
N ALA A 5 25.02 9.20 16.56
CA ALA A 5 24.43 9.19 15.21
C ALA A 5 23.53 7.98 14.93
N ALA A 6 23.78 6.83 15.57
CA ALA A 6 23.05 5.58 15.29
C ALA A 6 21.60 5.59 15.81
N ALA A 7 21.34 6.23 16.95
CA ALA A 7 19.98 6.32 17.52
C ALA A 7 19.06 7.30 16.76
N ARG A 8 19.64 8.30 16.06
CA ARG A 8 18.88 9.30 15.28
C ARG A 8 18.45 8.80 13.89
N ALA A 9 18.99 7.66 13.45
CA ALA A 9 18.74 7.05 12.14
C ALA A 9 17.52 6.10 12.12
N HIS A 10 17.15 5.48 13.24
CA HIS A 10 16.07 4.49 13.30
C HIS A 10 14.66 5.07 13.57
N GLY A 11 14.55 6.24 14.19
CA GLY A 11 13.24 6.85 14.51
C GLY A 11 12.55 7.53 13.31
N LYS A 12 13.33 8.07 12.36
CA LYS A 12 12.78 8.76 11.18
C LYS A 12 12.01 7.82 10.24
N PRO A 13 12.50 6.60 9.92
CA PRO A 13 11.73 5.63 9.14
C PRO A 13 10.43 5.20 9.83
N LEU A 14 10.47 4.97 11.15
CA LEU A 14 9.28 4.55 11.89
C LEU A 14 8.19 5.63 11.90
N LEU A 15 8.56 6.89 12.13
CA LEU A 15 7.60 8.00 12.10
C LEU A 15 6.97 8.17 10.71
N LEU A 16 7.77 8.03 9.64
CA LEU A 16 7.27 8.04 8.27
C LEU A 16 6.33 6.88 7.98
N ILE A 17 6.62 5.67 8.47
CA ILE A 17 5.73 4.52 8.35
C ILE A 17 4.41 4.77 9.06
N LEU A 18 4.44 5.30 10.29
CA LEU A 18 3.22 5.60 11.05
C LEU A 18 2.38 6.68 10.37
N LEU A 19 3.01 7.79 9.95
CA LEU A 19 2.35 8.86 9.22
C LEU A 19 1.79 8.34 7.89
N GLY A 20 2.55 7.53 7.17
CA GLY A 20 2.14 6.94 5.91
C GLY A 20 0.87 6.10 6.07
N ASN A 21 0.87 5.21 7.06
CA ASN A 21 -0.30 4.36 7.35
C ASN A 21 -1.49 5.15 7.90
N LEU A 22 -1.27 6.23 8.64
CA LEU A 22 -2.34 7.14 9.07
C LEU A 22 -3.06 7.75 7.86
N LEU A 23 -2.30 8.23 6.87
CA LEU A 23 -2.82 8.83 5.64
C LEU A 23 -3.50 7.80 4.73
N ILE A 24 -2.87 6.63 4.53
CA ILE A 24 -3.46 5.53 3.74
C ILE A 24 -4.79 5.11 4.37
N ALA A 25 -4.80 4.84 5.68
CA ALA A 25 -6.01 4.43 6.39
C ALA A 25 -7.13 5.48 6.31
N PHE A 26 -6.79 6.77 6.46
CA PHE A 26 -7.75 7.87 6.30
C PHE A 26 -8.37 7.88 4.89
N GLY A 27 -7.54 7.81 3.85
CA GLY A 27 -8.00 7.79 2.46
C GLY A 27 -8.94 6.61 2.16
N TYR A 28 -8.61 5.42 2.65
CA TYR A 28 -9.47 4.25 2.48
C TYR A 28 -10.78 4.37 3.27
N ALA A 29 -10.71 4.69 4.57
CA ALA A 29 -11.87 4.69 5.45
C ALA A 29 -12.87 5.83 5.12
N LYS A 30 -12.38 6.98 4.63
CA LYS A 30 -13.24 8.17 4.41
C LYS A 30 -13.69 8.38 2.97
N PHE A 31 -12.98 7.84 1.99
CA PHE A 31 -13.29 8.04 0.59
C PHE A 31 -13.52 6.72 -0.15
N MET A 32 -12.53 5.80 -0.19
CA MET A 32 -12.66 4.60 -1.02
C MET A 32 -13.78 3.65 -0.56
N VAL A 33 -13.79 3.29 0.73
CA VAL A 33 -14.76 2.33 1.27
C VAL A 33 -16.19 2.86 1.16
N PRO A 34 -16.51 4.10 1.60
CA PRO A 34 -17.87 4.64 1.44
C PRO A 34 -18.31 4.80 -0.03
N ALA A 35 -17.38 5.11 -0.94
CA ALA A 35 -17.67 5.24 -2.37
C ALA A 35 -17.67 3.89 -3.13
N ASN A 36 -17.45 2.76 -2.44
CA ASN A 36 -17.33 1.42 -3.02
C ASN A 36 -16.30 1.33 -4.16
N ILE A 37 -15.21 2.10 -4.06
CA ILE A 37 -14.14 2.09 -5.06
C ILE A 37 -13.17 0.96 -4.74
N ILE A 38 -12.84 0.18 -5.76
CA ILE A 38 -11.96 -0.98 -5.64
C ILE A 38 -10.51 -0.56 -5.89
N SER A 39 -9.59 -1.02 -5.05
CA SER A 39 -8.15 -0.86 -5.28
C SER A 39 -7.53 -2.13 -5.88
N GLY A 40 -6.46 -2.03 -6.66
CA GLY A 40 -5.79 -3.22 -7.22
C GLY A 40 -4.97 -4.07 -6.23
N GLY A 41 -5.28 -4.03 -4.94
CA GLY A 41 -4.45 -4.63 -3.88
C GLY A 41 -4.82 -6.07 -3.49
N GLY A 42 -4.18 -6.54 -2.41
CA GLY A 42 -4.39 -7.90 -1.88
C GLY A 42 -5.84 -8.19 -1.48
N THR A 43 -6.56 -7.18 -1.01
CA THR A 43 -7.99 -7.29 -0.67
C THR A 43 -8.84 -7.64 -1.89
N SER A 44 -8.65 -6.94 -3.02
CA SER A 44 -9.42 -7.21 -4.25
C SER A 44 -9.06 -8.55 -4.85
N LEU A 45 -7.78 -8.93 -4.81
CA LEU A 45 -7.36 -10.29 -5.17
C LEU A 45 -8.04 -11.33 -4.28
N SER A 46 -8.16 -11.07 -2.97
CA SER A 46 -8.85 -11.96 -2.03
C SER A 46 -10.32 -12.13 -2.39
N MET A 47 -11.00 -11.04 -2.77
CA MET A 47 -12.41 -11.09 -3.15
C MET A 47 -12.63 -11.85 -4.45
N VAL A 48 -11.73 -11.72 -5.43
CA VAL A 48 -11.77 -12.51 -6.67
C VAL A 48 -11.59 -13.99 -6.36
N LEU A 49 -10.58 -14.35 -5.59
CA LEU A 49 -10.30 -15.76 -5.25
C LEU A 49 -11.42 -16.37 -4.39
N ALA A 50 -12.01 -15.61 -3.48
CA ALA A 50 -13.16 -16.03 -2.68
C ALA A 50 -14.42 -16.26 -3.52
N ARG A 51 -14.52 -15.65 -4.72
CA ARG A 51 -15.63 -15.93 -5.65
C ARG A 51 -15.41 -17.21 -6.45
N LEU A 52 -14.15 -17.59 -6.67
CA LEU A 52 -13.75 -18.77 -7.44
C LEU A 52 -13.63 -20.04 -6.58
N THR A 53 -13.69 -19.91 -5.25
CA THR A 53 -13.46 -21.00 -4.30
C THR A 53 -14.47 -20.94 -3.14
N PRO A 54 -14.64 -22.02 -2.36
CA PRO A 54 -15.55 -22.00 -1.20
C PRO A 54 -14.99 -21.25 0.01
N LEU A 55 -13.78 -20.69 -0.07
CA LEU A 55 -13.11 -20.02 1.03
C LEU A 55 -13.59 -18.56 1.18
N SER A 56 -13.66 -18.08 2.41
CA SER A 56 -14.08 -16.69 2.69
C SER A 56 -13.04 -15.66 2.23
N VAL A 57 -13.48 -14.41 2.02
CA VAL A 57 -12.58 -13.27 1.74
C VAL A 57 -11.53 -13.12 2.84
N VAL A 58 -11.94 -13.26 4.10
CA VAL A 58 -11.03 -13.18 5.27
C VAL A 58 -9.93 -14.24 5.19
N THR A 59 -10.29 -15.48 4.82
CA THR A 59 -9.33 -16.56 4.65
C THR A 59 -8.31 -16.23 3.57
N TRP A 60 -8.76 -15.77 2.40
CA TRP A 60 -7.86 -15.38 1.31
C TRP A 60 -6.98 -14.18 1.65
N THR A 61 -7.53 -13.17 2.34
CA THR A 61 -6.76 -12.01 2.80
C THR A 61 -5.65 -12.45 3.74
N ASN A 62 -5.95 -13.33 4.70
CA ASN A 62 -4.93 -13.87 5.60
C ASN A 62 -3.86 -14.67 4.85
N ILE A 63 -4.24 -15.53 3.90
CA ILE A 63 -3.29 -16.30 3.08
C ILE A 63 -2.37 -15.35 2.31
N ILE A 64 -2.93 -14.33 1.64
CA ILE A 64 -2.15 -13.37 0.85
C ILE A 64 -1.20 -12.57 1.76
N THR A 65 -1.68 -12.03 2.88
CA THR A 65 -0.86 -11.25 3.81
C THR A 65 0.27 -12.09 4.40
N VAL A 66 -0.01 -13.32 4.86
CA VAL A 66 1.03 -14.23 5.38
C VAL A 66 2.04 -14.57 4.29
N SER A 67 1.58 -14.82 3.06
CA SER A 67 2.47 -15.09 1.93
C SER A 67 3.36 -13.88 1.63
N CYS A 68 2.80 -12.68 1.56
CA CYS A 68 3.54 -11.43 1.38
C CYS A 68 4.57 -11.21 2.48
N LEU A 69 4.23 -11.46 3.76
CA LEU A 69 5.17 -11.36 4.86
C LEU A 69 6.30 -12.40 4.75
N ALA A 70 5.99 -13.65 4.37
CA ALA A 70 7.00 -14.69 4.14
C ALA A 70 7.96 -14.30 3.01
N PHE A 71 7.44 -13.77 1.89
CA PHE A 71 8.24 -13.26 0.79
C PHE A 71 9.10 -12.05 1.21
N ALA A 72 8.56 -11.13 2.00
CA ALA A 72 9.33 -10.01 2.53
C ALA A 72 10.51 -10.51 3.39
N LEU A 73 10.29 -11.50 4.27
CA LEU A 73 11.37 -12.08 5.07
C LEU A 73 12.44 -12.76 4.22
N ALA A 74 12.01 -13.54 3.22
CA ALA A 74 12.91 -14.33 2.38
C ALA A 74 13.73 -13.48 1.39
N PHE A 75 13.16 -12.38 0.87
CA PHE A 75 13.76 -11.63 -0.24
C PHE A 75 14.23 -10.21 0.11
N LEU A 76 13.69 -9.57 1.15
CA LEU A 76 14.04 -8.20 1.56
C LEU A 76 14.84 -8.13 2.87
N GLY A 77 14.99 -9.25 3.58
CA GLY A 77 15.71 -9.32 4.85
C GLY A 77 14.89 -8.91 6.08
N ARG A 78 15.47 -9.14 7.26
CA ARG A 78 14.78 -9.02 8.56
C ARG A 78 14.32 -7.59 8.86
N THR A 79 15.09 -6.57 8.49
CA THR A 79 14.78 -5.17 8.76
C THR A 79 13.48 -4.73 8.06
N ASN A 80 13.35 -5.05 6.78
CA ASN A 80 12.19 -4.70 5.96
C ASN A 80 10.95 -5.53 6.34
N PHE A 81 11.16 -6.78 6.74
CA PHE A 81 10.10 -7.61 7.31
C PHE A 81 9.49 -6.98 8.57
N VAL A 82 10.31 -6.58 9.54
CA VAL A 82 9.83 -5.93 10.78
C VAL A 82 9.11 -4.62 10.46
N ARG A 83 9.66 -3.80 9.55
CA ARG A 83 8.99 -2.57 9.10
C ARG A 83 7.63 -2.84 8.46
N SER A 84 7.51 -3.91 7.67
CA SER A 84 6.25 -4.29 7.02
C SER A 84 5.22 -4.79 8.03
N ILE A 85 5.63 -5.52 9.06
CA ILE A 85 4.74 -5.89 10.17
C ILE A 85 4.22 -4.65 10.89
N VAL A 86 5.13 -3.75 11.29
CA VAL A 86 4.77 -2.52 12.01
C VAL A 86 3.83 -1.66 11.17
N SER A 87 4.13 -1.52 9.87
CA SER A 87 3.30 -0.83 8.90
C SER A 87 1.88 -1.41 8.82
N SER A 88 1.78 -2.74 8.74
CA SER A 88 0.49 -3.45 8.65
C SER A 88 -0.35 -3.29 9.91
N LEU A 89 0.27 -3.43 11.09
CA LEU A 89 -0.41 -3.23 12.37
C LEU A 89 -0.87 -1.78 12.53
N ALA A 90 -0.04 -0.81 12.14
CA ALA A 90 -0.39 0.60 12.15
C ALA A 90 -1.56 0.89 11.21
N TYR A 91 -1.54 0.36 9.98
CA TYR A 91 -2.65 0.49 9.04
C TYR A 91 -3.94 -0.06 9.63
N MET A 92 -3.94 -1.28 10.18
CA MET A 92 -5.13 -1.89 10.78
C MET A 92 -5.68 -1.04 11.94
N GLY A 93 -4.81 -0.59 12.85
CA GLY A 93 -5.21 0.24 13.97
C GLY A 93 -5.81 1.58 13.54
N PHE A 94 -5.14 2.29 12.62
CA PHE A 94 -5.64 3.57 12.11
C PHE A 94 -6.91 3.40 11.27
N PHE A 95 -7.02 2.33 10.48
CA PHE A 95 -8.19 2.06 9.68
C PHE A 95 -9.41 1.81 10.57
N ALA A 96 -9.26 1.01 11.63
CA ALA A 96 -10.30 0.81 12.62
C ALA A 96 -10.70 2.13 13.31
N ALA A 97 -9.72 2.93 13.73
CA ALA A 97 -9.98 4.23 14.36
C ALA A 97 -10.74 5.19 13.44
N TRP A 98 -10.30 5.35 12.19
CA TRP A 98 -10.98 6.22 11.21
C TRP A 98 -12.36 5.72 10.83
N SER A 99 -12.56 4.40 10.76
CA SER A 99 -13.86 3.79 10.48
C SER A 99 -14.85 4.03 11.62
N ALA A 100 -14.40 4.08 12.87
CA ALA A 100 -15.23 4.34 14.04
C ALA A 100 -15.67 5.80 14.16
N VAL A 101 -14.92 6.76 13.60
CA VAL A 101 -15.29 8.18 13.61
C VAL A 101 -16.47 8.41 12.67
N PRO A 102 -17.64 8.92 13.13
CA PRO A 102 -18.84 9.10 12.31
C PRO A 102 -18.77 10.36 11.42
N LEU A 103 -17.64 10.57 10.75
CA LEU A 103 -17.42 11.65 9.80
C LEU A 103 -17.61 11.10 8.37
N ARG A 104 -18.56 11.66 7.63
CA ARG A 104 -18.81 11.37 6.21
C ARG A 104 -18.21 12.46 5.34
N LEU A 105 -17.17 12.12 4.60
CA LEU A 105 -16.49 13.02 3.65
C LEU A 105 -16.73 12.61 2.19
N ALA A 106 -17.13 11.36 1.95
CA ALA A 106 -17.42 10.88 0.62
C ALA A 106 -18.61 11.62 0.00
N THR A 107 -18.47 12.02 -1.25
CA THR A 107 -19.47 12.82 -1.96
C THR A 107 -19.71 12.29 -3.38
N TRP A 108 -18.92 12.73 -4.34
CA TRP A 108 -18.98 12.32 -5.73
C TRP A 108 -17.80 11.40 -6.01
N PRO A 109 -17.99 10.27 -6.72
CA PRO A 109 -16.93 9.29 -6.95
C PRO A 109 -15.62 9.89 -7.51
N LEU A 110 -15.72 10.91 -8.37
CA LEU A 110 -14.55 11.62 -8.90
C LEU A 110 -13.78 12.37 -7.81
N VAL A 111 -14.48 13.11 -6.94
CA VAL A 111 -13.88 13.84 -5.81
C VAL A 111 -13.26 12.85 -4.83
N ASP A 112 -13.95 11.74 -4.57
CA ASP A 112 -13.51 10.71 -3.65
C ASP A 112 -12.25 10.00 -4.17
N VAL A 113 -12.19 9.69 -5.47
CA VAL A 113 -10.98 9.16 -6.11
C VAL A 113 -9.82 10.15 -6.00
N LEU A 114 -10.03 11.44 -6.30
CA LEU A 114 -8.96 12.43 -6.24
C LEU A 114 -8.44 12.62 -4.81
N ALA A 115 -9.34 12.74 -3.84
CA ALA A 115 -8.99 12.86 -2.42
C ALA A 115 -8.27 11.60 -1.93
N ALA A 116 -8.83 10.41 -2.21
CA ALA A 116 -8.21 9.14 -1.86
C ALA A 116 -6.81 9.01 -2.46
N SER A 117 -6.64 9.33 -3.75
CA SER A 117 -5.34 9.27 -4.43
C SER A 117 -4.31 10.22 -3.83
N LEU A 118 -4.73 11.40 -3.36
CA LEU A 118 -3.84 12.34 -2.66
C LEU A 118 -3.33 11.75 -1.35
N PHE A 119 -4.23 11.35 -0.46
CA PHE A 119 -3.86 10.82 0.86
C PHE A 119 -3.12 9.49 0.77
N ILE A 120 -3.64 8.56 -0.04
CA ILE A 120 -3.04 7.23 -0.21
C ILE A 120 -1.72 7.32 -0.98
N GLY A 121 -1.62 8.17 -2.01
CA GLY A 121 -0.38 8.38 -2.75
C GLY A 121 0.74 8.97 -1.88
N ALA A 122 0.42 10.00 -1.08
CA ALA A 122 1.36 10.57 -0.12
C ALA A 122 1.75 9.55 0.97
N GLY A 123 0.80 8.77 1.48
CA GLY A 123 1.06 7.77 2.49
C GLY A 123 1.91 6.60 1.98
N TYR A 124 1.64 6.11 0.76
CA TYR A 124 2.48 5.10 0.11
C TYR A 124 3.89 5.61 -0.11
N TYR A 125 4.06 6.87 -0.51
CA TYR A 125 5.37 7.51 -0.59
C TYR A 125 6.12 7.40 0.75
N CYS A 126 5.50 7.75 1.88
CA CYS A 126 6.15 7.67 3.19
C CYS A 126 6.59 6.24 3.56
N CYS A 127 5.75 5.24 3.29
CA CYS A 127 6.05 3.84 3.56
C CYS A 127 7.16 3.30 2.65
N ILE A 128 7.02 3.47 1.34
CA ILE A 128 7.97 2.97 0.33
C ILE A 128 9.33 3.67 0.46
N ALA A 129 9.35 4.99 0.73
CA ALA A 129 10.58 5.72 1.00
C ALA A 129 11.33 5.17 2.23
N SER A 130 10.61 4.56 3.17
CA SER A 130 11.17 3.89 4.35
C SER A 130 11.45 2.40 4.15
N ASN A 131 11.36 1.89 2.91
CA ASN A 131 11.43 0.46 2.55
C ASN A 131 10.45 -0.41 3.35
N ALA A 132 9.26 0.14 3.65
CA ALA A 132 8.18 -0.58 4.30
C ALA A 132 7.06 -0.85 3.31
N SER A 133 6.51 -2.06 3.35
CA SER A 133 5.27 -2.42 2.68
C SER A 133 4.11 -2.39 3.67
N THR A 134 2.89 -2.30 3.15
CA THR A 134 1.63 -2.47 3.89
C THR A 134 1.23 -3.96 4.08
N ALA A 135 2.18 -4.89 3.90
CA ALA A 135 2.01 -6.34 3.77
C ALA A 135 0.91 -6.77 2.79
N GLY A 136 0.73 -5.97 1.73
CA GLY A 136 -0.10 -6.30 0.60
C GLY A 136 0.74 -6.75 -0.60
N LEU A 137 0.14 -6.64 -1.79
CA LEU A 137 0.83 -6.95 -3.05
C LEU A 137 1.98 -5.98 -3.37
N ASP A 138 2.08 -4.87 -2.63
CA ASP A 138 3.20 -3.94 -2.69
C ASP A 138 4.54 -4.56 -2.27
N VAL A 139 4.54 -5.64 -1.49
CA VAL A 139 5.74 -6.44 -1.21
C VAL A 139 6.41 -6.89 -2.50
N PHE A 140 5.63 -7.37 -3.48
CA PHE A 140 6.20 -7.87 -4.74
C PHE A 140 6.87 -6.74 -5.55
N ALA A 141 6.30 -5.53 -5.54
CA ALA A 141 6.92 -4.38 -6.18
C ALA A 141 8.26 -4.03 -5.53
N LEU A 142 8.35 -4.10 -4.20
CA LEU A 142 9.62 -3.88 -3.48
C LEU A 142 10.63 -5.01 -3.71
N ILE A 143 10.20 -6.29 -3.76
CA ILE A 143 11.08 -7.43 -4.09
C ILE A 143 11.70 -7.25 -5.46
N ILE A 144 10.88 -6.91 -6.46
CA ILE A 144 11.35 -6.74 -7.84
C ILE A 144 12.36 -5.59 -7.89
N ALA A 145 12.08 -4.47 -7.25
CA ALA A 145 13.01 -3.34 -7.21
C ALA A 145 14.30 -3.63 -6.43
N HIS A 146 14.22 -4.40 -5.34
CA HIS A 146 15.40 -4.82 -4.59
C HIS A 146 16.30 -5.74 -5.43
N ARG A 147 15.72 -6.65 -6.22
CA ARG A 147 16.47 -7.54 -7.13
C ARG A 147 16.91 -6.86 -8.42
N ARG A 148 16.20 -5.84 -8.88
CA ARG A 148 16.46 -5.08 -10.12
C ARG A 148 16.35 -3.58 -9.84
N PRO A 149 17.39 -2.94 -9.27
CA PRO A 149 17.35 -1.54 -8.87
C PRO A 149 17.07 -0.56 -10.02
N GLN A 150 17.34 -0.96 -11.27
CA GLN A 150 16.97 -0.18 -12.46
C GLN A 150 15.46 -0.05 -12.70
N LEU A 151 14.63 -0.89 -12.07
CA LEU A 151 13.19 -0.87 -12.25
C LEU A 151 12.51 0.05 -11.23
N ASN A 152 11.61 0.88 -11.72
CA ASN A 152 10.86 1.82 -10.88
C ASN A 152 9.80 1.08 -10.07
N VAL A 153 9.93 1.08 -8.73
CA VAL A 153 8.95 0.52 -7.77
C VAL A 153 7.53 0.97 -8.09
N THR A 154 7.36 2.25 -8.43
CA THR A 154 6.05 2.85 -8.77
C THR A 154 5.42 2.16 -9.97
N LEU A 155 6.22 1.88 -11.00
CA LEU A 155 5.73 1.22 -12.20
C LEU A 155 5.35 -0.23 -11.91
N MET A 156 6.16 -0.95 -11.12
CA MET A 156 5.88 -2.34 -10.75
C MET A 156 4.59 -2.44 -9.93
N LEU A 157 4.43 -1.57 -8.93
CA LEU A 157 3.21 -1.51 -8.11
C LEU A 157 1.98 -1.24 -8.99
N ARG A 158 2.08 -0.29 -9.92
CA ARG A 158 0.99 0.03 -10.86
C ARG A 158 0.63 -1.16 -11.74
N VAL A 159 1.60 -1.86 -12.31
CA VAL A 159 1.36 -3.04 -13.17
C VAL A 159 0.67 -4.15 -12.39
N ILE A 160 1.18 -4.48 -11.19
CA ILE A 160 0.57 -5.48 -10.31
C ILE A 160 -0.89 -5.12 -10.01
N ASN A 161 -1.14 -3.87 -9.63
CA ASN A 161 -2.50 -3.43 -9.31
C ASN A 161 -3.44 -3.45 -10.52
N VAL A 162 -2.96 -3.08 -11.71
CA VAL A 162 -3.78 -3.15 -12.93
C VAL A 162 -4.15 -4.59 -13.26
N ILE A 163 -3.23 -5.55 -13.12
CA ILE A 163 -3.53 -6.97 -13.33
C ILE A 163 -4.64 -7.44 -12.39
N VAL A 164 -4.54 -7.09 -11.10
CA VAL A 164 -5.55 -7.43 -10.10
C VAL A 164 -6.89 -6.77 -10.39
N LEU A 165 -6.91 -5.51 -10.84
CA LEU A 165 -8.14 -4.81 -11.23
C LEU A 165 -8.81 -5.45 -12.43
N LEU A 166 -8.04 -5.85 -13.45
CA LEU A 166 -8.57 -6.57 -14.61
C LEU A 166 -9.22 -7.89 -14.18
N ALA A 167 -8.57 -8.66 -13.29
CA ALA A 167 -9.16 -9.86 -12.71
C ALA A 167 -10.42 -9.55 -11.89
N SER A 168 -10.43 -8.42 -11.17
CA SER A 168 -11.55 -7.97 -10.34
C SER A 168 -12.77 -7.53 -11.17
N THR A 169 -12.58 -7.14 -12.43
CA THR A 169 -13.67 -6.72 -13.32
C THR A 169 -14.71 -7.82 -13.53
N LEU A 170 -14.28 -9.09 -13.53
CA LEU A 170 -15.15 -10.25 -13.65
C LEU A 170 -16.14 -10.38 -12.48
N VAL A 171 -15.81 -9.78 -11.32
CA VAL A 171 -16.60 -9.86 -10.09
C VAL A 171 -17.40 -8.58 -9.83
N PHE A 172 -16.81 -7.41 -10.12
CA PHE A 172 -17.37 -6.11 -9.73
C PHE A 172 -17.83 -5.24 -10.89
N GLY A 173 -17.72 -5.73 -12.11
CA GLY A 173 -18.15 -5.03 -13.32
C GLY A 173 -17.22 -3.91 -13.77
N TRP A 174 -17.56 -3.33 -14.91
CA TRP A 174 -16.70 -2.37 -15.62
C TRP A 174 -16.58 -1.00 -14.94
N GLN A 175 -17.63 -0.53 -14.26
CA GLN A 175 -17.59 0.77 -13.57
C GLN A 175 -16.55 0.79 -12.45
N SER A 176 -16.48 -0.30 -11.68
CA SER A 176 -15.49 -0.49 -10.61
C SER A 176 -14.06 -0.52 -11.16
N LEU A 177 -13.86 -1.13 -12.33
CA LEU A 177 -12.57 -1.10 -13.04
C LEU A 177 -12.15 0.33 -13.38
N LEU A 178 -13.06 1.14 -13.94
CA LEU A 178 -12.73 2.52 -14.35
C LEU A 178 -12.29 3.37 -13.16
N TRP A 179 -13.05 3.33 -12.05
CA TRP A 179 -12.68 4.06 -10.83
C TRP A 179 -11.38 3.53 -10.22
N GLY A 180 -11.20 2.21 -10.21
CA GLY A 180 -9.98 1.58 -9.70
C GLY A 180 -8.73 1.92 -10.55
N LEU A 181 -8.88 2.00 -11.88
CA LEU A 181 -7.81 2.44 -12.78
C LEU A 181 -7.50 3.92 -12.55
N ALA A 182 -8.50 4.79 -12.54
CA ALA A 182 -8.31 6.21 -12.28
C ALA A 182 -7.56 6.43 -10.95
N PHE A 183 -8.05 5.81 -9.87
CA PHE A 183 -7.37 5.82 -8.58
C PHE A 183 -5.93 5.31 -8.68
N THR A 184 -5.71 4.16 -9.31
CA THR A 184 -4.39 3.51 -9.41
C THR A 184 -3.38 4.37 -10.16
N PHE A 185 -3.77 5.00 -11.26
CA PHE A 185 -2.88 5.88 -12.01
C PHE A 185 -2.57 7.18 -11.26
N LEU A 186 -3.56 7.76 -10.58
CA LEU A 186 -3.40 9.01 -9.83
C LEU A 186 -2.50 8.83 -8.60
N TYR A 187 -2.80 7.85 -7.73
CA TYR A 187 -2.03 7.67 -6.49
C TYR A 187 -0.59 7.24 -6.80
N SER A 188 -0.40 6.32 -7.77
CA SER A 188 0.94 5.87 -8.15
C SER A 188 1.72 6.97 -8.86
N GLY A 189 1.07 7.82 -9.67
CA GLY A 189 1.67 9.01 -10.27
C GLY A 189 2.19 9.98 -9.22
N LEU A 190 1.36 10.30 -8.22
CA LEU A 190 1.75 11.16 -7.09
C LEU A 190 2.90 10.54 -6.29
N MET A 191 2.79 9.27 -5.91
CA MET A 191 3.84 8.54 -5.20
C MET A 191 5.17 8.58 -5.97
N GLY A 192 5.13 8.28 -7.27
CA GLY A 192 6.32 8.30 -8.12
C GLY A 192 6.92 9.69 -8.28
N TRP A 193 6.10 10.73 -8.36
CA TRP A 193 6.56 12.11 -8.37
C TRP A 193 7.27 12.48 -7.06
N LEU A 194 6.68 12.13 -5.91
CA LEU A 194 7.27 12.37 -4.59
C LEU A 194 8.59 11.60 -4.42
N LEU A 195 8.63 10.32 -4.80
CA LEU A 195 9.84 9.49 -4.73
C LEU A 195 10.98 10.01 -5.62
N ARG A 196 10.68 10.76 -6.68
CA ARG A 196 11.71 11.36 -7.55
C ARG A 196 12.29 12.66 -6.99
N HIS A 197 11.47 13.47 -6.32
CA HIS A 197 11.87 14.80 -5.85
C HIS A 197 12.31 14.81 -4.38
N TYR A 198 11.85 13.86 -3.59
CA TYR A 198 12.09 13.80 -2.15
C TYR A 198 12.48 12.36 -1.77
N GLN A 199 13.72 11.95 -1.97
CA GLN A 199 14.21 10.68 -1.41
C GLN A 199 14.81 10.90 -0.02
N PRO A 200 14.10 10.57 1.08
CA PRO A 200 14.62 10.79 2.42
C PRO A 200 15.73 9.81 2.81
N PHE A 201 15.87 8.67 2.11
CA PHE A 201 16.90 7.67 2.40
C PHE A 201 17.47 7.11 1.08
N PRO A 202 18.80 6.90 0.98
CA PRO A 202 19.37 6.13 -0.11
C PRO A 202 18.80 4.71 -0.09
N PRO A 203 18.68 4.03 -1.26
CA PRO A 203 18.30 2.63 -1.31
C PRO A 203 19.21 1.83 -0.38
N VAL A 204 18.62 0.94 0.45
CA VAL A 204 19.37 0.11 1.38
C VAL A 204 20.27 -0.81 0.56
N GLN A 205 21.55 -0.44 0.47
CA GLN A 205 22.62 -1.34 0.06
C GLN A 205 22.91 -2.21 1.30
N ASP A 206 22.28 -3.37 1.35
CA ASP A 206 22.74 -4.41 2.28
C ASP A 206 24.08 -4.92 1.72
N ASN A 207 25.14 -4.71 2.50
CA ASN A 207 26.47 -5.29 2.28
C ASN A 207 26.44 -6.80 2.49
#